data_AF-U1PDY7-F1
#
_entry.id   AF-U1PDY7-F1
#
_cell.length_a   1.000
_cell.length_b   1.000
_cell.length_c   1.000
_cell.angle_alpha   90.00
_cell.angle_beta   90.00
_cell.angle_gamma   90.00
#
_symmetry.space_group_name_H-M   'P 1'
#
loop_
_entity.id
_entity.type
_entity.pdbx_description
1 polymer ?
#
loop_
_entity_poly.entity_id
_entity_poly.type
_entity_poly.pdbx_seq_one_letter_code
_entity_poly.pdbx_strand_id
1 'polypeptide(L)'
;RSPLTWVKFRLGLGGRYQLRNATEQLLFCTRGRAPLGSRSQPTWFNAPVQEHSRKPAEQFAIIERVSPGPYLELFARRKPESNQPWAVWGDQVASDIRIPGFAVPRYSKRTREAEVMPQRTQADDAVGGGTGGGNGEEVTR
;
A
#
# COMPACT_ATOMS: atom_id res chain seq x y z
N ARG A 1 -8.39 15.00 4.72
CA ARG A 1 -7.77 14.47 5.96
C ARG A 1 -6.52 15.29 6.24
N SER A 2 -6.09 15.42 7.50
CA SER A 2 -4.90 16.22 7.82
C SER A 2 -3.62 15.55 7.27
N PRO A 3 -2.67 16.31 6.70
CA PRO A 3 -1.40 15.76 6.23
C PRO A 3 -0.50 15.39 7.42
N LEU A 4 0.46 14.48 7.17
CA LEU A 4 1.55 14.16 8.07
C LEU A 4 2.78 14.98 7.67
N THR A 5 3.36 15.72 8.61
CA THR A 5 4.54 16.56 8.37
C THR A 5 5.81 15.92 8.94
N TRP A 6 6.80 15.64 8.09
CA TRP A 6 8.14 15.32 8.54
C TRP A 6 8.90 16.61 8.86
N VAL A 7 9.24 16.80 10.14
CA VAL A 7 10.04 17.92 10.64
C VAL A 7 11.52 17.55 10.58
N LYS A 8 12.31 18.39 9.91
CA LYS A 8 13.76 18.23 9.74
C LYS A 8 14.48 19.22 10.64
N PHE A 9 15.36 18.72 11.51
CA PHE A 9 16.26 19.57 12.31
C PHE A 9 17.48 20.06 11.51
N ARG A 10 17.23 20.52 10.28
CA ARG A 10 18.20 21.22 9.43
C ARG A 10 17.44 22.19 8.54
N LEU A 11 18.07 23.32 8.26
CA LEU A 11 17.52 24.28 7.32
C LEU A 11 17.81 23.83 5.89
N GLY A 12 16.76 23.67 5.09
CA GLY A 12 16.86 23.45 3.65
C GLY A 12 17.42 24.68 2.93
N LEU A 13 17.58 24.55 1.61
CA LEU A 13 17.92 25.69 0.77
C LEU A 13 16.77 26.71 0.80
N GLY A 14 17.09 28.00 0.79
CA GLY A 14 16.11 29.08 0.71
C GLY A 14 16.70 30.27 -0.03
N GLY A 15 15.87 30.94 -0.83
CA GLY A 15 16.26 32.15 -1.57
C GLY A 15 16.30 33.40 -0.69
N ARG A 16 16.73 34.52 -1.28
CA ARG A 16 16.97 35.82 -0.61
C ARG A 16 15.75 36.40 0.13
N TYR A 17 14.53 35.94 -0.19
CA TYR A 17 13.26 36.46 0.33
C TYR A 17 12.26 35.37 0.72
N GLN A 18 12.73 34.23 1.24
CA GLN A 18 11.86 33.10 1.60
C GLN A 18 12.24 32.49 2.95
N LEU A 19 11.23 31.99 3.67
CA LEU A 19 11.46 31.10 4.80
C LEU A 19 12.15 29.82 4.31
N ARG A 20 13.12 29.32 5.08
CA ARG A 20 13.86 28.11 4.70
C ARG A 20 13.02 26.88 4.98
N ASN A 21 12.89 26.01 3.97
CA ASN A 21 12.15 24.76 4.11
C ASN A 21 12.84 23.85 5.13
N ALA A 22 12.12 23.48 6.19
CA ALA A 22 12.58 22.54 7.21
C ALA A 22 11.60 21.36 7.39
N THR A 23 10.65 21.19 6.47
CA THR A 23 9.65 20.13 6.54
C THR A 23 9.43 19.46 5.18
N GLU A 24 8.91 18.23 5.22
CA GLU A 24 8.33 17.52 4.06
C GLU A 24 6.92 17.08 4.39
N GLN A 25 6.01 17.18 3.41
CA GLN A 25 4.60 16.81 3.60
C GLN A 25 4.34 15.41 3.04
N LEU A 26 3.71 14.55 3.86
CA LEU A 26 3.11 13.28 3.48
C LEU A 26 1.59 13.47 3.46
N LEU A 27 1.01 13.50 2.26
CA LEU A 27 -0.42 13.64 2.10
C LEU A 27 -1.12 12.34 2.50
N PHE A 28 -2.10 12.44 3.41
CA PHE A 28 -2.93 11.32 3.80
C PHE A 28 -4.26 11.35 3.06
N CYS A 29 -4.45 10.39 2.16
CA CYS A 29 -5.60 10.29 1.29
C CYS A 29 -6.31 8.94 1.47
N THR A 30 -7.63 8.92 1.29
CA THR A 30 -8.43 7.69 1.32
C THR A 30 -9.34 7.63 0.11
N ARG A 31 -9.53 6.43 -0.44
CA ARG A 31 -10.52 6.14 -1.48
C ARG A 31 -11.65 5.30 -0.89
N GLY A 32 -12.89 5.73 -1.08
CA GLY A 32 -14.05 5.06 -0.49
C GLY A 32 -14.05 5.05 1.04
N ARG A 33 -14.62 3.99 1.64
CA ARG A 33 -14.67 3.79 3.09
C ARG A 33 -13.45 3.01 3.57
N ALA A 34 -12.32 3.71 3.74
CA ALA A 34 -11.09 3.11 4.27
C ALA A 34 -11.04 3.23 5.81
N PRO A 35 -10.87 2.12 6.55
CA PRO A 35 -10.73 2.14 8.00
C PRO A 35 -9.39 2.77 8.43
N LEU A 36 -9.35 3.30 9.65
CA LEU A 36 -8.15 3.88 10.25
C LEU A 36 -7.76 3.05 11.47
N GLY A 37 -6.52 2.55 11.50
CA GLY A 37 -6.00 1.69 12.58
C GLY A 37 -5.75 2.45 13.88
N SER A 38 -5.34 3.72 13.78
CA SER A 38 -5.10 4.58 14.96
C SER A 38 -5.55 6.01 14.69
N ARG A 39 -6.29 6.58 15.64
CA ARG A 39 -6.76 7.98 15.62
C ARG A 39 -5.85 8.92 16.40
N SER A 40 -4.89 8.39 17.15
CA SER A 40 -4.02 9.17 18.05
C SER A 40 -2.66 9.50 17.45
N GLN A 41 -2.45 9.24 16.15
CA GLN A 41 -1.21 9.58 15.46
C GLN A 41 -1.11 11.11 15.28
N PRO A 42 -0.07 11.77 15.82
CA PRO A 42 0.15 13.20 15.56
C PRO A 42 0.36 13.48 14.07
N THR A 43 -0.04 14.67 13.64
CA THR A 43 0.12 15.15 12.25
C THR A 43 1.53 15.60 11.92
N TRP A 44 2.50 15.34 12.81
CA TRP A 44 3.90 15.61 12.58
C TRP A 44 4.77 14.56 13.26
N PHE A 45 5.99 14.40 12.74
CA PHE A 45 7.04 13.60 13.37
C PHE A 45 8.40 14.16 13.00
N ASN A 46 9.40 13.94 13.85
CA ASN A 46 10.78 14.25 13.56
C ASN A 46 11.57 12.98 13.25
N ALA A 47 12.45 13.06 12.27
CA ALA A 47 13.36 11.96 11.89
C ALA A 47 14.63 12.55 11.27
N PRO A 48 15.79 11.89 11.40
CA PRO A 48 17.04 12.39 10.87
C PRO A 48 17.00 12.49 9.34
N VAL A 49 17.56 13.58 8.80
CA VAL A 49 17.74 13.71 7.35
C VAL A 49 18.98 12.95 6.93
N GLN A 50 18.80 12.02 5.99
CA GLN A 50 19.87 11.21 5.44
C GLN A 50 20.29 11.77 4.07
N GLU A 51 20.67 10.89 3.13
CA GLU A 51 21.02 11.22 1.75
C GLU A 51 19.92 11.99 1.00
N HIS A 52 20.30 12.63 -0.11
CA HIS A 52 19.36 13.43 -0.89
C HIS A 52 18.12 12.63 -1.34
N SER A 53 16.94 13.19 -1.06
CA SER A 53 15.63 12.57 -1.38
C SER A 53 15.40 11.21 -0.66
N ARG A 54 16.22 10.86 0.34
CA ARG A 54 15.98 9.70 1.20
C ARG A 54 14.91 10.05 2.23
N LYS A 55 13.74 9.43 2.06
CA LYS A 55 12.66 9.48 3.05
C LYS A 55 13.04 8.69 4.30
N PRO A 56 12.60 9.13 5.50
CA PRO A 56 12.89 8.50 6.78
C PRO A 56 12.16 7.15 6.90
N ALA A 57 12.79 6.16 7.53
CA ALA A 57 12.20 4.84 7.74
C ALA A 57 10.98 4.87 8.68
N GLU A 58 10.97 5.84 9.59
CA GLU A 58 9.91 6.09 10.58
C GLU A 58 8.54 6.31 9.92
N GLN A 59 8.51 6.78 8.66
CA GLN A 59 7.25 6.93 7.93
C GLN A 59 6.52 5.59 7.77
N PHE A 60 7.25 4.48 7.59
CA PHE A 60 6.65 3.15 7.36
C PHE A 60 5.94 2.66 8.62
N ALA A 61 6.58 2.81 9.79
CA ALA A 61 5.97 2.47 11.07
C ALA A 61 4.70 3.30 11.35
N ILE A 62 4.68 4.57 10.93
CA ILE A 62 3.48 5.42 11.03
C ILE A 62 2.39 4.91 10.09
N ILE A 63 2.72 4.66 8.81
CA ILE A 63 1.76 4.15 7.81
C ILE A 63 1.13 2.85 8.28
N GLU A 64 1.93 1.91 8.76
CA GLU A 64 1.48 0.58 9.22
C GLU A 64 0.60 0.64 10.47
N ARG A 65 0.79 1.67 11.31
CA ARG A 65 -0.08 1.92 12.47
C ARG A 65 -1.43 2.51 12.07
N VAL A 66 -1.46 3.39 11.07
CA VAL A 66 -2.68 4.16 10.72
C VAL A 66 -3.50 3.51 9.60
N SER A 67 -2.86 2.77 8.70
CA SER A 67 -3.49 2.17 7.52
C SER A 67 -3.26 0.66 7.53
N PRO A 68 -4.31 -0.16 7.38
CA PRO A 68 -4.11 -1.59 7.19
C PRO A 68 -3.49 -1.87 5.80
N GLY A 69 -2.74 -2.97 5.71
CA GLY A 69 -2.23 -3.47 4.44
C GLY A 69 -3.33 -4.04 3.53
N PRO A 70 -2.96 -4.50 2.31
CA PRO A 70 -1.60 -4.64 1.79
C PRO A 70 -0.93 -3.30 1.43
N TYR A 71 0.41 -3.27 1.46
CA TYR A 71 1.20 -2.06 1.21
C TYR A 71 1.91 -2.07 -0.14
N LEU A 72 2.00 -0.89 -0.77
CA LEU A 72 2.70 -0.67 -2.04
C LEU A 72 3.43 0.67 -1.99
N GLU A 73 4.74 0.66 -2.28
CA GLU A 73 5.52 1.87 -2.55
C GLU A 73 5.77 2.02 -4.05
N LEU A 74 5.42 3.18 -4.60
CA LEU A 74 5.68 3.54 -5.99
C LEU A 74 6.91 4.46 -6.10
N PHE A 75 7.60 4.40 -7.24
CA PHE A 75 8.85 5.12 -7.50
C PHE A 75 9.94 4.78 -6.47
N ALA A 76 9.91 3.54 -5.97
CA ALA A 76 10.83 3.08 -4.95
C ALA A 76 12.25 2.93 -5.53
N ARG A 77 13.24 3.47 -4.82
CA ARG A 77 14.66 3.33 -5.17
C ARG A 77 15.38 2.26 -4.35
N ARG A 78 14.71 1.76 -3.30
CA ARG A 78 15.16 0.70 -2.41
C ARG A 78 13.96 -0.02 -1.81
N LYS A 79 14.19 -1.15 -1.16
CA LYS A 79 13.14 -1.79 -0.36
C LYS A 79 12.84 -0.97 0.90
N PRO A 80 11.56 -0.90 1.32
CA PRO A 80 11.18 -0.33 2.61
C PRO A 80 11.98 -0.94 3.75
N GLU A 81 12.37 -0.08 4.68
CA GLU A 81 12.99 -0.47 5.95
C GLU A 81 11.88 -0.83 6.94
N SER A 82 11.18 -1.94 6.63
CA SER A 82 10.04 -2.45 7.40
C SER A 82 10.04 -3.97 7.41
N ASN A 83 9.47 -4.55 8.47
CA ASN A 83 9.22 -5.98 8.60
C ASN A 83 7.91 -6.42 7.95
N GLN A 84 7.08 -5.48 7.46
CA GLN A 84 5.82 -5.78 6.80
C GLN A 84 6.02 -6.13 5.31
N PRO A 85 5.12 -6.92 4.71
CA PRO A 85 5.26 -7.38 3.32
C PRO A 85 4.88 -6.29 2.31
N TRP A 86 5.71 -5.27 2.18
CA TRP A 86 5.56 -4.22 1.17
C TRP A 86 5.85 -4.76 -0.23
N ALA A 87 4.95 -4.46 -1.17
CA ALA A 87 5.28 -4.51 -2.59
C ALA A 87 5.97 -3.21 -2.99
N VAL A 88 6.92 -3.27 -3.92
CA VAL A 88 7.57 -2.08 -4.49
C VAL A 88 7.42 -2.01 -5.99
N TRP A 89 7.38 -0.80 -6.53
CA TRP A 89 7.50 -0.54 -7.96
C TRP A 89 8.41 0.67 -8.19
N GLY A 90 9.40 0.52 -9.07
CA GLY A 90 10.38 1.54 -9.39
C GLY A 90 11.42 1.06 -10.39
N ASP A 91 12.12 2.01 -11.02
CA ASP A 91 13.14 1.76 -12.03
C ASP A 91 14.50 1.33 -11.43
N GLN A 92 14.76 1.71 -10.18
CA GLN A 92 15.99 1.44 -9.44
C GLN A 92 15.88 0.25 -8.46
N VAL A 93 14.76 -0.48 -8.48
CA VAL A 93 14.52 -1.66 -7.64
C VAL A 93 13.92 -2.79 -8.47
N ALA A 94 14.10 -4.04 -8.04
CA ALA A 94 13.36 -5.16 -8.63
C ALA A 94 11.88 -5.01 -8.26
N SER A 95 11.06 -4.55 -9.21
CA SER A 95 9.65 -4.26 -8.98
C SER A 95 8.85 -5.54 -8.77
N ASP A 96 7.97 -5.53 -7.76
CA ASP A 96 7.14 -6.67 -7.36
C ASP A 96 5.81 -6.74 -8.11
N ILE A 97 5.39 -5.65 -8.75
CA ILE A 97 4.15 -5.55 -9.52
C ILE A 97 4.38 -5.07 -10.94
N ARG A 98 3.42 -5.32 -11.83
CA ARG A 98 3.37 -4.73 -13.17
C ARG A 98 2.27 -3.67 -13.22
N ILE A 99 2.57 -2.53 -13.84
CA ILE A 99 1.61 -1.49 -14.15
C ILE A 99 1.52 -1.40 -15.68
N PRO A 100 0.38 -1.72 -16.30
CA PRO A 100 0.21 -1.63 -17.74
C PRO A 100 0.57 -0.23 -18.27
N GLY A 101 1.35 -0.17 -19.34
CA GLY A 101 1.83 1.09 -19.93
C GLY A 101 3.04 1.73 -19.21
N PHE A 102 3.46 1.20 -18.05
CA PHE A 102 4.60 1.72 -17.29
C PHE A 102 5.59 0.59 -16.99
N ALA A 103 6.40 0.25 -17.98
CA ALA A 103 7.45 -0.77 -17.85
C ALA A 103 8.63 -0.24 -17.01
N VAL A 104 9.29 -1.15 -16.29
CA VAL A 104 10.52 -0.88 -15.54
C VAL A 104 11.63 -1.84 -15.99
N PRO A 105 12.92 -1.51 -15.77
CA PRO A 105 14.02 -2.33 -16.26
C PRO A 105 14.10 -3.73 -15.64
N ARG A 106 13.57 -3.93 -14.42
CA ARG A 106 13.71 -5.20 -13.71
C ARG A 106 12.50 -5.53 -12.84
N TYR A 107 12.01 -6.77 -12.97
CA TYR A 107 10.97 -7.36 -12.14
C TYR A 107 11.54 -8.40 -11.19
N SER A 108 10.93 -8.53 -10.01
CA SER A 108 11.32 -9.49 -8.98
C SER A 108 10.81 -10.90 -9.31
N LYS A 109 11.31 -11.91 -8.56
CA LYS A 109 10.83 -13.30 -8.70
C LYS A 109 9.34 -13.42 -8.40
N ARG A 110 8.86 -12.67 -7.39
CA ARG A 110 7.45 -12.61 -6.99
C ARG A 110 6.54 -12.26 -8.16
N THR A 111 6.96 -11.33 -9.01
CA THR A 111 6.18 -10.93 -10.19
C THR A 111 6.15 -11.99 -11.27
N ARG A 112 7.23 -12.77 -11.43
CA ARG A 112 7.31 -13.88 -12.40
C ARG A 112 6.47 -15.07 -11.94
N GLU A 113 6.55 -15.41 -10.65
CA GLU A 113 5.73 -16.48 -10.05
C GLU A 113 4.24 -16.19 -10.16
N ALA A 114 3.83 -14.93 -9.98
CA ALA A 114 2.44 -14.49 -10.17
C ALA A 114 1.94 -14.60 -11.62
N GLU A 115 2.83 -14.62 -12.63
CA GLU A 115 2.45 -14.88 -14.03
C GLU A 115 2.31 -16.37 -14.33
N VAL A 116 3.15 -17.20 -13.70
CA VAL A 116 3.16 -18.65 -13.90
C VAL A 116 1.97 -19.31 -13.19
N MET A 117 1.42 -18.68 -12.15
CA MET A 117 0.19 -19.11 -11.50
C MET A 117 -1.02 -18.29 -12.00
N PRO A 118 -1.70 -18.71 -13.09
CA PRO A 118 -2.97 -18.11 -13.42
C PRO A 118 -3.94 -18.32 -12.25
N GLN A 119 -4.73 -17.29 -11.95
CA GLN A 119 -5.80 -17.36 -10.95
C GLN A 119 -6.63 -18.63 -11.21
N ARG A 120 -6.60 -19.59 -10.28
CA ARG A 120 -7.70 -20.55 -10.16
C ARG A 120 -8.92 -19.72 -9.77
N THR A 121 -9.66 -19.27 -10.76
CA THR A 121 -11.02 -18.78 -10.58
C THR A 121 -11.78 -19.91 -9.90
N GLN A 122 -12.18 -19.73 -8.64
CA GLN A 122 -13.25 -20.53 -8.05
C GLN A 122 -14.54 -20.15 -8.79
N ALA A 123 -14.79 -20.82 -9.89
CA ALA A 123 -16.09 -21.04 -10.45
C ALA A 123 -16.21 -22.55 -10.65
N ASP A 124 -17.37 -23.10 -10.34
CA ASP A 124 -17.79 -24.49 -10.49
C ASP A 124 -17.73 -25.36 -9.22
N ASP A 125 -18.58 -25.01 -8.25
CA ASP A 125 -19.28 -25.99 -7.40
C ASP A 125 -20.79 -25.65 -7.41
N ALA A 126 -21.44 -25.85 -8.56
CA ALA A 126 -22.90 -25.81 -8.65
C ALA A 126 -23.41 -26.62 -9.86
N VAL A 127 -23.21 -27.94 -9.85
CA VAL A 127 -24.07 -28.87 -10.60
C VAL A 127 -24.21 -30.18 -9.82
N GLY A 128 -25.44 -30.57 -9.46
CA GLY A 128 -25.73 -31.96 -9.14
C GLY A 128 -27.01 -32.28 -8.36
N GLY A 129 -28.16 -32.33 -9.05
CA GLY A 129 -29.32 -33.13 -8.66
C GLY A 129 -30.54 -32.30 -8.24
N GLY A 130 -31.74 -32.48 -8.78
CA GLY A 130 -32.29 -33.47 -9.71
C GLY A 130 -33.81 -33.32 -9.61
N THR A 131 -34.48 -33.08 -10.73
CA THR A 131 -35.93 -32.99 -10.85
C THR A 131 -36.60 -34.35 -10.61
N GLY A 132 -37.63 -34.39 -9.77
CA GLY A 132 -38.56 -35.50 -9.61
C GLY A 132 -39.78 -35.05 -8.81
N GLY A 133 -40.95 -34.97 -9.46
CA GLY A 133 -42.21 -34.51 -8.87
C GLY A 133 -43.01 -35.61 -8.17
N GLY A 134 -44.11 -35.21 -7.53
CA GLY A 134 -45.22 -36.11 -7.17
C GLY A 134 -45.74 -35.99 -5.74
N ASN A 135 -46.92 -35.36 -5.64
CA ASN A 135 -47.94 -35.30 -4.58
C ASN A 135 -47.89 -36.26 -3.37
N GLY A 136 -48.29 -35.73 -2.20
CA GLY A 136 -48.78 -36.49 -1.05
C GLY A 136 -49.37 -35.55 0.01
N GLU A 137 -50.58 -35.88 0.47
CA GLU A 137 -51.54 -35.09 1.26
C GLU A 137 -51.11 -34.69 2.68
N GLU A 138 -51.92 -33.76 3.22
CA GLU A 138 -52.22 -33.43 4.62
C GLU A 138 -51.80 -34.45 5.71
N VAL A 139 -51.43 -33.94 6.89
CA VAL A 139 -52.30 -33.91 8.11
C VAL A 139 -51.46 -33.44 9.32
N THR A 140 -52.12 -32.62 10.13
CA THR A 140 -51.76 -31.97 11.40
C THR A 140 -51.14 -32.85 12.49
N ARG A 141 -50.24 -32.26 13.30
CA ARG A 141 -50.47 -31.99 14.73
C ARG A 141 -49.42 -31.03 15.29
#